data_AF-A0A2M8G3U1-F1
#
_entry.id   AF-A0A2M8G3U1-F1
#
_cell.length_a   1.000
_cell.length_b   1.000
_cell.length_c   1.000
_cell.angle_alpha   90.00
_cell.angle_beta   90.00
_cell.angle_gamma   90.00
#
_symmetry.space_group_name_H-M   'P 1'
#
loop_
_entity.id
_entity.type
_entity.pdbx_description
1 polymer ?
#
loop_
_entity_poly.entity_id
_entity_poly.type
_entity_poly.pdbx_seq_one_letter_code
_entity_poly.pdbx_strand_id
1 'polypeptide(L)'
;MATLTFFKTERVIQVDSPQTVVTIQDLLNQIRLYEEQPINLDYGTIANAYGKQPLGGGSYVGITLELINDWRIAFEARPGPGTILCTVSGGNIVAINQYSNNPVKPTAFTQVVIAQSSSPTIIQADPDYATLYLLESLRGRNKSVGGIWYWNPTSGSDANDGLTPAKAVATFAKAQALASAGTGDIIFALATAGGGITTVTETLNITKNNLKIRGAGYSFQLVPAAPGSPTVNIGADNVEFSGFYVATASGGTDNAITVTGDSAFIEGCWIKSASGNGIDLAASTRTQIDTCAIEDCTGNGLNLGANTSITKITQCIMTGNADGANLAGAGVTDNIFENNLIYNNSGYGIDVGTGVSRTGVRLNHTFSGNTAGSTRDLGTGTFIETPAGGASATEIADAVWDEVIAGHTAIGTTGRNLKDAKIKATIASLQ
;
A
#
# COMPACT_ATOMS: atom_id res chain seq x y z
N MET A 1 -43.96 -20.93 -7.14
CA MET A 1 -44.13 -22.26 -7.75
C MET A 1 -45.12 -22.14 -8.89
N ALA A 2 -44.74 -22.64 -10.06
CA ALA A 2 -45.65 -22.77 -11.18
C ALA A 2 -46.79 -23.76 -10.86
N THR A 3 -48.02 -23.48 -11.31
CA THR A 3 -49.15 -24.41 -11.26
C THR A 3 -49.13 -25.19 -12.56
N LEU A 4 -48.91 -26.50 -12.46
CA LEU A 4 -48.76 -27.39 -13.60
C LEU A 4 -49.87 -28.45 -13.61
N THR A 5 -50.50 -28.64 -14.77
CA THR A 5 -51.45 -29.72 -15.02
C THR A 5 -50.82 -30.79 -15.92
N PHE A 6 -50.90 -32.06 -15.52
CA PHE A 6 -50.29 -33.18 -16.24
C PHE A 6 -51.35 -33.97 -17.02
N PHE A 7 -51.32 -33.89 -18.35
CA PHE A 7 -52.20 -34.66 -19.23
C PHE A 7 -51.55 -36.00 -19.60
N LYS A 8 -51.87 -37.05 -18.82
CA LYS A 8 -51.29 -38.40 -18.95
C LYS A 8 -51.35 -38.99 -20.36
N THR A 9 -52.53 -38.92 -20.99
CA THR A 9 -52.77 -39.53 -22.30
C THR A 9 -52.06 -38.80 -23.43
N GLU A 10 -51.96 -37.47 -23.31
CA GLU A 10 -51.31 -36.62 -24.32
C GLU A 10 -49.81 -36.47 -24.10
N ARG A 11 -49.31 -36.88 -22.92
CA ARG A 11 -47.92 -36.68 -22.45
C ARG A 11 -47.52 -35.20 -22.49
N VAL A 12 -48.38 -34.36 -21.92
CA VAL A 12 -48.19 -32.90 -21.89
C VAL A 12 -48.17 -32.40 -20.46
N ILE A 13 -47.16 -31.59 -20.13
CA ILE A 13 -47.10 -30.79 -18.91
C ILE A 13 -47.57 -29.39 -19.27
N GLN A 14 -48.76 -29.01 -18.84
CA GLN A 14 -49.31 -27.69 -19.10
C GLN A 14 -48.97 -26.73 -17.96
N VAL A 15 -48.47 -25.55 -18.31
CA VAL A 15 -48.35 -24.40 -17.41
C VAL A 15 -49.67 -23.63 -17.46
N ASP A 16 -50.36 -23.57 -16.32
CA ASP A 16 -51.72 -23.02 -16.27
C ASP A 16 -51.72 -21.49 -16.31
N SER A 17 -52.79 -20.91 -16.88
CA SER A 17 -53.09 -19.49 -16.84
C SER A 17 -53.23 -19.02 -15.38
N PRO A 18 -52.73 -17.84 -15.01
CA PRO A 18 -52.17 -16.77 -15.87
C PRO A 18 -50.64 -16.82 -16.05
N GLN A 19 -49.96 -17.91 -15.72
CA GLN A 19 -48.49 -17.93 -15.65
C GLN A 19 -47.83 -17.87 -17.03
N THR A 20 -46.90 -16.93 -17.20
CA THR A 20 -46.15 -16.73 -18.44
C THR A 20 -44.67 -17.11 -18.31
N VAL A 21 -44.20 -17.45 -17.11
CA VAL A 21 -42.81 -17.87 -16.88
C VAL A 21 -42.79 -19.13 -16.02
N VAL A 22 -41.97 -20.11 -16.41
CA VAL A 22 -41.68 -21.31 -15.62
C VAL A 22 -40.17 -21.52 -15.53
N THR A 23 -39.68 -21.78 -14.31
CA THR A 23 -38.26 -22.11 -14.12
C THR A 23 -38.05 -23.62 -14.27
N ILE A 24 -36.90 -24.04 -14.79
CA ILE A 24 -36.55 -25.47 -14.87
C ILE A 24 -36.55 -26.13 -13.49
N GLN A 25 -36.15 -25.39 -12.44
CA GLN A 25 -36.19 -25.89 -11.08
C GLN A 25 -37.63 -26.15 -10.59
N ASP A 26 -38.56 -25.25 -10.86
CA ASP A 26 -39.98 -25.45 -10.53
C ASP A 26 -40.57 -26.62 -11.33
N LEU A 27 -40.25 -26.71 -12.62
CA LEU A 27 -40.70 -27.79 -13.49
C LEU A 27 -40.21 -29.16 -13.00
N LEU A 28 -38.92 -29.28 -12.68
CA LEU A 28 -38.34 -30.51 -12.14
C LEU A 28 -38.98 -30.90 -10.81
N ASN A 29 -39.18 -29.95 -9.89
CA ASN A 29 -39.80 -30.21 -8.60
C ASN A 29 -41.22 -30.76 -8.77
N GLN A 30 -42.02 -30.12 -9.62
CA GLN A 30 -43.40 -30.55 -9.88
C GLN A 30 -43.48 -31.90 -10.61
N ILE A 31 -42.55 -32.19 -11.53
CA ILE A 31 -42.44 -33.52 -12.17
C ILE A 31 -42.17 -34.59 -11.12
N ARG A 32 -41.23 -34.37 -10.19
CA ARG A 32 -40.91 -35.34 -9.13
C ARG A 32 -42.08 -35.54 -8.17
N LEU A 33 -42.75 -34.45 -7.77
CA LEU A 33 -43.98 -34.50 -6.97
C LEU A 33 -45.12 -35.25 -7.66
N TYR A 34 -45.18 -35.22 -8.99
CA TYR A 34 -46.16 -35.96 -9.76
C TYR A 34 -45.80 -37.45 -9.87
N GLU A 35 -44.54 -37.77 -10.13
CA GLU A 35 -44.03 -39.15 -10.24
C GLU A 35 -44.12 -39.93 -8.91
N GLU A 36 -44.01 -39.27 -7.76
CA GLU A 36 -44.08 -39.94 -6.45
C GLU A 36 -45.50 -40.33 -6.01
N GLN A 37 -46.55 -39.89 -6.72
CA GLN A 37 -47.94 -40.18 -6.34
C GLN A 37 -48.28 -41.66 -6.60
N PRO A 38 -48.96 -42.37 -5.68
CA PRO A 38 -49.26 -43.80 -5.83
C PRO A 38 -50.00 -44.18 -7.12
N ILE A 39 -50.82 -43.28 -7.65
CA ILE A 39 -51.59 -43.46 -8.91
C ILE A 39 -50.76 -43.21 -10.18
N ASN A 40 -49.50 -42.83 -10.03
CA ASN A 40 -48.57 -42.49 -11.13
C ASN A 40 -47.31 -43.37 -11.13
N LEU A 41 -47.13 -44.26 -10.15
CA LEU A 41 -45.97 -45.14 -10.03
C LEU A 41 -45.87 -46.19 -11.14
N ASP A 42 -46.97 -46.46 -11.84
CA ASP A 42 -47.04 -47.36 -12.98
C ASP A 42 -46.47 -46.75 -14.27
N TYR A 43 -46.22 -45.44 -14.30
CA TYR A 43 -45.66 -44.74 -15.45
C TYR A 43 -44.13 -44.68 -15.40
N GLY A 44 -43.52 -44.75 -16.59
CA GLY A 44 -42.10 -44.46 -16.74
C GLY A 44 -41.77 -43.01 -16.43
N THR A 45 -40.53 -42.76 -15.99
CA THR A 45 -39.99 -41.43 -15.67
C THR A 45 -40.28 -40.42 -16.79
N ILE A 46 -40.65 -39.20 -16.42
CA ILE A 46 -41.04 -38.10 -17.30
C ILE A 46 -39.82 -37.29 -17.75
N ALA A 47 -38.83 -37.11 -16.86
CA ALA A 47 -37.64 -36.31 -17.16
C ALA A 47 -36.37 -36.77 -16.44
N ASN A 48 -35.22 -36.63 -17.12
CA ASN A 48 -33.88 -36.68 -16.55
C ASN A 48 -33.39 -35.26 -16.26
N ALA A 49 -32.59 -35.08 -15.21
CA ALA A 49 -32.01 -33.78 -14.87
C ALA A 49 -30.52 -33.92 -14.56
N TYR A 50 -29.73 -33.05 -15.17
CA TYR A 50 -28.27 -32.97 -15.00
C TYR A 50 -27.87 -31.57 -14.55
N GLY A 51 -26.77 -31.45 -13.81
CA GLY A 51 -26.24 -30.16 -13.36
C GLY A 51 -26.49 -29.91 -11.87
N LYS A 52 -26.65 -28.62 -11.51
CA LYS A 52 -26.85 -28.14 -10.13
C LYS A 52 -25.70 -28.44 -9.17
N GLN A 53 -24.50 -28.71 -9.67
CA GLN A 53 -23.32 -28.79 -8.79
C GLN A 53 -23.05 -27.41 -8.17
N PRO A 54 -22.72 -27.35 -6.87
CA PRO A 54 -22.35 -26.10 -6.23
C PRO A 54 -21.02 -25.59 -6.81
N LEU A 55 -20.97 -24.29 -7.12
CA LEU A 55 -19.77 -23.61 -7.60
C LEU A 55 -19.10 -22.76 -6.51
N GLY A 56 -19.65 -22.74 -5.29
CA GLY A 56 -19.25 -21.84 -4.21
C GLY A 56 -20.01 -20.50 -4.26
N GLY A 57 -19.99 -19.74 -3.16
CA GLY A 57 -20.61 -18.41 -3.09
C GLY A 57 -22.12 -18.36 -3.33
N GLY A 58 -22.84 -19.47 -3.09
CA GLY A 58 -24.29 -19.56 -3.36
C GLY A 58 -24.67 -19.73 -4.84
N SER A 59 -23.69 -19.91 -5.74
CA SER A 59 -23.92 -20.14 -7.16
C SER A 59 -23.86 -21.63 -7.52
N TYR A 60 -24.61 -22.03 -8.56
CA TYR A 60 -24.75 -23.42 -9.01
C TYR A 60 -24.58 -23.53 -10.53
N VAL A 61 -24.11 -24.68 -11.02
CA VAL A 61 -24.14 -25.01 -12.46
C VAL A 61 -25.60 -25.02 -12.95
N GLY A 62 -25.86 -24.48 -14.14
CA GLY A 62 -27.18 -24.50 -14.76
C GLY A 62 -27.76 -25.91 -14.88
N ILE A 63 -29.08 -26.03 -14.74
CA ILE A 63 -29.78 -27.32 -14.82
C ILE A 63 -30.11 -27.61 -16.28
N THR A 64 -29.77 -28.81 -16.77
CA THR A 64 -30.28 -29.33 -18.04
C THR A 64 -31.36 -30.35 -17.74
N LEU A 65 -32.59 -30.06 -18.14
CA LEU A 65 -33.74 -30.96 -18.04
C LEU A 65 -34.01 -31.61 -19.39
N GLU A 66 -34.02 -32.93 -19.42
CA GLU A 66 -34.35 -33.74 -20.59
C GLU A 66 -35.72 -34.40 -20.38
N LEU A 67 -36.73 -33.98 -21.16
CA LEU A 67 -38.03 -34.64 -21.20
C LEU A 67 -37.93 -35.93 -22.02
N ILE A 68 -38.34 -37.06 -21.45
CA ILE A 68 -38.25 -38.38 -22.08
C ILE A 68 -39.65 -38.97 -22.28
N ASN A 69 -39.73 -40.16 -22.89
CA ASN A 69 -40.99 -40.88 -23.10
C ASN A 69 -42.06 -40.03 -23.81
N ASP A 70 -41.69 -39.24 -24.81
CA ASP A 70 -42.57 -38.35 -25.59
C ASP A 70 -43.24 -37.18 -24.82
N TRP A 71 -42.81 -36.90 -23.58
CA TRP A 71 -43.33 -35.76 -22.84
C TRP A 71 -42.91 -34.41 -23.44
N ARG A 72 -43.83 -33.44 -23.41
CA ARG A 72 -43.60 -32.05 -23.84
C ARG A 72 -44.23 -31.05 -22.89
N ILE A 73 -43.69 -29.83 -22.83
CA ILE A 73 -44.28 -28.72 -22.11
C ILE A 73 -45.20 -27.89 -23.02
N ALA A 74 -46.33 -27.43 -22.48
CA ALA A 74 -47.25 -26.50 -23.13
C ALA A 74 -47.61 -25.38 -22.16
N PHE A 75 -47.97 -24.20 -22.69
CA PHE A 75 -48.66 -23.18 -21.89
C PHE A 75 -50.14 -23.23 -22.23
N GLU A 76 -51.02 -23.04 -21.23
CA GLU A 76 -52.46 -23.01 -21.47
C GLU A 76 -52.83 -21.94 -22.51
N ALA A 77 -53.75 -22.27 -23.42
CA ALA A 77 -54.19 -21.38 -24.49
C ALA A 77 -54.68 -20.03 -23.95
N ARG A 78 -54.42 -18.95 -24.70
CA ARG A 78 -54.79 -17.58 -24.30
C ARG A 78 -56.02 -17.09 -25.06
N PRO A 79 -56.84 -16.17 -24.51
CA PRO A 79 -58.11 -15.77 -25.11
C PRO A 79 -58.01 -14.98 -26.44
N GLY A 80 -56.81 -14.74 -26.98
CA GLY A 80 -56.60 -14.09 -28.28
C GLY A 80 -57.07 -12.62 -28.33
N PRO A 81 -56.94 -11.94 -29.49
CA PRO A 81 -56.34 -12.39 -30.75
C PRO A 81 -54.79 -12.25 -30.79
N GLY A 82 -54.18 -11.59 -29.80
CA GLY A 82 -52.72 -11.44 -29.71
C GLY A 82 -52.03 -12.67 -29.11
N THR A 83 -50.82 -12.98 -29.58
CA THR A 83 -49.96 -14.01 -28.97
C THR A 83 -49.29 -13.47 -27.71
N ILE A 84 -49.35 -14.22 -26.61
CA ILE A 84 -48.63 -13.89 -25.37
C ILE A 84 -47.29 -14.61 -25.36
N LEU A 85 -46.22 -13.89 -25.05
CA LEU A 85 -44.89 -14.46 -24.87
C LEU A 85 -44.82 -15.22 -23.54
N CYS A 86 -44.44 -16.48 -23.61
CA CYS A 86 -44.21 -17.37 -22.48
C CYS A 86 -42.73 -17.79 -22.44
N THR A 87 -42.11 -17.81 -21.27
CA THR A 87 -40.67 -18.05 -21.11
C THR A 87 -40.39 -19.26 -20.24
N VAL A 88 -39.51 -20.14 -20.70
CA VAL A 88 -38.87 -21.19 -19.89
C VAL A 88 -37.46 -20.71 -19.54
N SER A 89 -37.13 -20.62 -18.25
CA SER A 89 -35.86 -20.02 -17.78
C SER A 89 -35.18 -20.83 -16.67
N GLY A 90 -33.96 -20.44 -16.30
CA GLY A 90 -33.22 -21.06 -15.18
C GLY A 90 -32.54 -22.39 -15.52
N GLY A 91 -32.35 -22.68 -16.81
CA GLY A 91 -31.67 -23.87 -17.28
C GLY A 91 -31.89 -24.13 -18.77
N ASN A 92 -31.45 -25.29 -19.23
CA ASN A 92 -31.67 -25.81 -20.57
C ASN A 92 -32.78 -26.85 -20.55
N ILE A 93 -33.65 -26.85 -21.55
CA ILE A 93 -34.65 -27.89 -21.75
C ILE A 93 -34.46 -28.54 -23.12
N VAL A 94 -34.43 -29.86 -23.11
CA VAL A 94 -34.35 -30.72 -24.30
C VAL A 94 -35.38 -31.83 -24.19
N ALA A 95 -35.70 -32.50 -25.28
CA ALA A 95 -36.58 -33.67 -25.25
C ALA A 95 -36.05 -34.80 -26.13
N ILE A 96 -36.30 -36.04 -25.73
CA ILE A 96 -36.18 -37.22 -26.57
C ILE A 96 -37.59 -37.70 -26.86
N ASN A 97 -38.08 -37.39 -28.06
CA ASN A 97 -39.44 -37.69 -28.45
C ASN A 97 -39.61 -37.87 -29.97
N GLN A 98 -40.74 -38.46 -30.36
CA GLN A 98 -41.12 -38.63 -31.76
C GLN A 98 -41.38 -37.30 -32.52
N TYR A 99 -41.44 -36.16 -31.83
CA TYR A 99 -41.72 -34.84 -32.40
C TYR A 99 -40.45 -34.08 -32.77
N SER A 100 -39.49 -34.79 -33.37
CA SER A 100 -38.17 -34.26 -33.73
C SER A 100 -37.44 -33.65 -32.53
N ASN A 101 -37.56 -34.27 -31.35
CA ASN A 101 -36.94 -33.82 -30.11
C ASN A 101 -37.36 -32.41 -29.67
N ASN A 102 -38.51 -31.91 -30.14
CA ASN A 102 -39.03 -30.61 -29.74
C ASN A 102 -39.66 -30.72 -28.32
N PRO A 103 -39.13 -30.00 -27.31
CA PRO A 103 -39.68 -30.04 -25.96
C PRO A 103 -41.00 -29.29 -25.81
N VAL A 104 -41.38 -28.44 -26.77
CA VAL A 104 -42.56 -27.58 -26.67
C VAL A 104 -43.71 -28.10 -27.55
N LYS A 105 -44.91 -28.21 -26.97
CA LYS A 105 -46.17 -28.39 -27.70
C LYS A 105 -46.83 -27.01 -27.88
N PRO A 106 -47.06 -26.53 -29.12
CA PRO A 106 -47.70 -25.24 -29.35
C PRO A 106 -49.19 -25.27 -28.96
N THR A 107 -49.67 -24.15 -28.44
CA THR A 107 -51.09 -23.93 -28.11
C THR A 107 -51.57 -22.60 -28.69
N ALA A 108 -52.89 -22.38 -28.76
CA ALA A 108 -53.43 -21.19 -29.37
C ALA A 108 -53.02 -19.92 -28.61
N PHE A 109 -52.59 -18.89 -29.37
CA PHE A 109 -52.24 -17.56 -28.85
C PHE A 109 -51.08 -17.55 -27.82
N THR A 110 -50.18 -18.54 -27.86
CA THR A 110 -48.94 -18.56 -27.07
C THR A 110 -47.71 -18.57 -27.98
N GLN A 111 -46.65 -17.86 -27.56
CA GLN A 111 -45.34 -17.94 -28.18
C GLN A 111 -44.33 -18.30 -27.09
N VAL A 112 -43.72 -19.48 -27.18
CA VAL A 112 -42.78 -19.97 -26.16
C VAL A 112 -41.35 -19.66 -26.57
N VAL A 113 -40.59 -19.03 -25.66
CA VAL A 113 -39.15 -18.79 -25.80
C VAL A 113 -38.41 -19.53 -24.67
N ILE A 114 -37.34 -20.23 -25.03
CA ILE A 114 -36.46 -20.91 -24.08
C ILE A 114 -35.24 -20.02 -23.85
N ALA A 115 -35.13 -19.47 -22.64
CA ALA A 115 -33.96 -18.72 -22.20
C ALA A 115 -32.87 -19.70 -21.74
N GLN A 116 -32.10 -20.23 -22.71
CA GLN A 116 -31.02 -21.18 -22.46
C GLN A 116 -29.93 -20.56 -21.58
N SER A 117 -29.34 -21.38 -20.70
CA SER A 117 -28.24 -20.97 -19.82
C SER A 117 -26.93 -21.60 -20.30
N SER A 118 -25.90 -20.78 -20.50
CA SER A 118 -24.52 -21.26 -20.61
C SER A 118 -23.99 -21.58 -19.21
N SER A 119 -23.41 -22.76 -19.01
CA SER A 119 -22.78 -23.12 -17.74
C SER A 119 -21.59 -22.19 -17.47
N PRO A 120 -21.51 -21.51 -16.32
CA PRO A 120 -20.31 -20.76 -15.95
C PRO A 120 -19.21 -21.74 -15.55
N THR A 121 -18.14 -21.84 -16.36
CA THR A 121 -17.03 -22.79 -16.14
C THR A 121 -15.91 -22.19 -15.27
N ILE A 122 -15.80 -20.86 -15.18
CA ILE A 122 -14.81 -20.14 -14.37
C ILE A 122 -15.50 -18.91 -13.79
N ILE A 123 -15.59 -18.83 -12.46
CA ILE A 123 -16.18 -17.68 -11.75
C ILE A 123 -15.11 -16.66 -11.34
N GLN A 124 -13.85 -17.07 -11.18
CA GLN A 124 -12.76 -16.20 -10.78
C GLN A 124 -11.46 -16.82 -11.29
N ALA A 125 -10.67 -16.08 -12.07
CA ALA A 125 -9.28 -16.46 -12.25
C ALA A 125 -8.62 -16.47 -10.86
N ASP A 126 -7.74 -17.43 -10.57
CA ASP A 126 -6.87 -17.31 -9.40
C ASP A 126 -6.25 -15.91 -9.40
N PRO A 127 -6.11 -15.25 -8.24
CA PRO A 127 -5.31 -14.03 -8.17
C PRO A 127 -4.01 -14.34 -8.90
N ASP A 128 -3.64 -13.50 -9.87
CA ASP A 128 -2.48 -13.77 -10.71
C ASP A 128 -1.22 -13.53 -9.87
N TYR A 129 -0.97 -14.45 -8.94
CA TYR A 129 0.11 -14.41 -7.98
C TYR A 129 1.43 -14.32 -8.72
N ALA A 130 1.54 -14.93 -9.90
CA ALA A 130 2.71 -14.80 -10.77
C ALA A 130 2.99 -13.34 -11.13
N THR A 131 1.96 -12.56 -11.48
CA THR A 131 2.08 -11.12 -11.74
C THR A 131 2.40 -10.33 -10.48
N LEU A 132 1.82 -10.67 -9.31
CA LEU A 132 2.16 -10.02 -8.04
C LEU A 132 3.61 -10.31 -7.61
N TYR A 133 4.06 -11.56 -7.74
CA TYR A 133 5.44 -11.95 -7.49
C TYR A 133 6.41 -11.29 -8.47
N LEU A 134 6.03 -11.19 -9.74
CA LEU A 134 6.84 -10.45 -10.73
C LEU A 134 6.94 -8.98 -10.33
N LEU A 135 5.83 -8.31 -10.03
CA LEU A 135 5.81 -6.90 -9.63
C LEU A 135 6.66 -6.66 -8.37
N GLU A 136 6.51 -7.48 -7.33
CA GLU A 136 7.31 -7.37 -6.11
C GLU A 136 8.78 -7.77 -6.34
N SER A 137 9.07 -8.68 -7.28
CA SER A 137 10.45 -9.02 -7.66
C SER A 137 11.19 -7.86 -8.33
N LEU A 138 10.48 -7.01 -9.07
CA LEU A 138 11.02 -5.82 -9.73
C LEU A 138 11.32 -4.69 -8.74
N ARG A 139 10.78 -4.75 -7.52
CA ARG A 139 11.12 -3.77 -6.47
C ARG A 139 12.54 -4.00 -5.95
N GLY A 140 13.19 -2.95 -5.47
CA GLY A 140 14.58 -3.00 -4.97
C GLY A 140 14.74 -3.77 -3.66
N ARG A 141 13.88 -3.51 -2.66
CA ARG A 141 14.01 -4.03 -1.28
C ARG A 141 12.67 -4.43 -0.66
N ASN A 142 12.77 -5.09 0.50
CA ASN A 142 11.64 -5.58 1.32
C ASN A 142 10.59 -6.31 0.50
N LYS A 143 11.04 -7.16 -0.45
CA LYS A 143 10.15 -7.89 -1.36
C LYS A 143 9.35 -8.91 -0.57
N SER A 144 8.03 -8.80 -0.62
CA SER A 144 7.10 -9.70 0.06
C SER A 144 5.76 -9.60 -0.63
N VAL A 145 5.07 -10.73 -0.74
CA VAL A 145 3.70 -10.81 -1.25
C VAL A 145 2.83 -11.21 -0.08
N GLY A 146 1.94 -10.31 0.33
CA GLY A 146 0.94 -10.53 1.39
C GLY A 146 -0.44 -10.06 0.94
N GLY A 147 -1.37 -9.96 1.88
CA GLY A 147 -2.69 -9.37 1.63
C GLY A 147 -2.59 -7.91 1.21
N ILE A 148 -3.47 -7.47 0.31
CA ILE A 148 -3.56 -6.08 -0.13
C ILE A 148 -4.82 -5.46 0.46
N TRP A 149 -4.65 -4.35 1.16
CA TRP A 149 -5.71 -3.62 1.84
C TRP A 149 -5.75 -2.17 1.36
N TYR A 150 -6.95 -1.63 1.21
CA TYR A 150 -7.16 -0.26 0.74
C TYR A 150 -7.70 0.62 1.85
N TRP A 151 -7.04 1.75 2.08
CA TRP A 151 -7.40 2.76 3.06
C TRP A 151 -7.75 4.06 2.34
N ASN A 152 -8.97 4.56 2.56
CA ASN A 152 -9.46 5.80 1.99
C ASN A 152 -10.17 6.65 3.06
N PRO A 153 -9.52 7.68 3.59
CA PRO A 153 -10.06 8.52 4.65
C PRO A 153 -11.19 9.46 4.17
N THR A 154 -11.35 9.66 2.85
CA THR A 154 -12.36 10.60 2.32
C THR A 154 -13.71 9.92 2.07
N SER A 155 -13.70 8.78 1.38
CA SER A 155 -14.92 8.09 0.94
C SER A 155 -15.00 6.63 1.38
N GLY A 156 -14.03 6.14 2.14
CA GLY A 156 -14.04 4.81 2.73
C GLY A 156 -15.03 4.67 3.90
N SER A 157 -15.21 3.45 4.35
CA SER A 157 -16.03 3.11 5.52
C SER A 157 -15.42 1.92 6.25
N ASP A 158 -15.30 1.99 7.59
CA ASP A 158 -14.74 0.91 8.40
C ASP A 158 -15.63 -0.34 8.49
N ALA A 159 -16.84 -0.27 7.91
CA ALA A 159 -17.70 -1.43 7.68
C ALA A 159 -17.31 -2.22 6.41
N ASN A 160 -16.45 -1.67 5.55
CA ASN A 160 -15.98 -2.35 4.34
C ASN A 160 -14.91 -3.41 4.65
N ASP A 161 -14.67 -4.29 3.68
CA ASP A 161 -13.70 -5.37 3.75
C ASP A 161 -12.25 -4.94 3.43
N GLY A 162 -12.05 -3.76 2.83
CA GLY A 162 -10.73 -3.25 2.46
C GLY A 162 -10.08 -3.97 1.27
N LEU A 163 -10.77 -4.90 0.58
CA LEU A 163 -10.18 -5.76 -0.46
C LEU A 163 -10.09 -5.11 -1.83
N THR A 164 -10.84 -4.02 -2.05
CA THR A 164 -10.82 -3.26 -3.31
C THR A 164 -10.82 -1.77 -3.05
N PRO A 165 -10.36 -0.93 -3.99
CA PRO A 165 -10.40 0.52 -3.82
C PRO A 165 -11.81 1.08 -3.56
N ALA A 166 -12.84 0.48 -4.18
CA ALA A 166 -14.24 0.88 -3.99
C ALA A 166 -14.82 0.45 -2.62
N LYS A 167 -14.19 -0.53 -1.97
CA LYS A 167 -14.52 -1.02 -0.63
C LYS A 167 -13.38 -0.74 0.36
N ALA A 168 -12.70 0.40 0.20
CA ALA A 168 -11.66 0.82 1.13
C ALA A 168 -12.23 1.13 2.52
N VAL A 169 -11.44 0.88 3.56
CA VAL A 169 -11.77 1.26 4.94
C VAL A 169 -11.44 2.73 5.19
N ALA A 170 -12.07 3.36 6.18
CA ALA A 170 -11.94 4.79 6.42
C ALA A 170 -10.71 5.15 7.26
N THR A 171 -10.39 4.35 8.27
CA THR A 171 -9.31 4.64 9.22
C THR A 171 -8.09 3.74 9.00
N PHE A 172 -6.90 4.27 9.28
CA PHE A 172 -5.67 3.49 9.27
C PHE A 172 -5.73 2.36 10.31
N ALA A 173 -6.32 2.62 11.48
CA ALA A 173 -6.49 1.62 12.54
C ALA A 173 -7.27 0.40 12.03
N LYS A 174 -8.34 0.61 11.26
CA LYS A 174 -9.10 -0.48 10.64
C LYS A 174 -8.30 -1.20 9.57
N ALA A 175 -7.57 -0.47 8.72
CA ALA A 175 -6.73 -1.08 7.66
C ALA A 175 -5.65 -2.00 8.26
N GLN A 176 -4.97 -1.54 9.31
CA GLN A 176 -3.96 -2.32 10.01
C GLN A 176 -4.56 -3.52 10.77
N ALA A 177 -5.82 -3.44 11.23
CA ALA A 177 -6.50 -4.55 11.88
C ALA A 177 -6.82 -5.70 10.90
N LEU A 178 -7.04 -5.38 9.61
CA LEU A 178 -7.19 -6.38 8.55
C LEU A 178 -5.84 -7.04 8.21
N ALA A 179 -4.75 -6.31 8.35
CA ALA A 179 -3.41 -6.82 8.13
C ALA A 179 -2.95 -7.81 9.22
N SER A 180 -2.28 -8.86 8.78
CA SER A 180 -1.64 -9.85 9.65
C SER A 180 -0.17 -9.50 9.88
N ALA A 181 0.33 -9.74 11.10
CA ALA A 181 1.74 -9.50 11.40
C ALA A 181 2.61 -10.59 10.76
N GLY A 182 3.74 -10.19 10.15
CA GLY A 182 4.72 -11.10 9.58
C GLY A 182 4.37 -11.65 8.19
N THR A 183 3.21 -11.31 7.63
CA THR A 183 2.75 -11.85 6.33
C THR A 183 3.16 -11.02 5.12
N GLY A 184 3.80 -9.86 5.32
CA GLY A 184 4.23 -9.01 4.22
C GLY A 184 3.09 -8.24 3.56
N ASP A 185 2.01 -7.99 4.30
CA ASP A 185 0.80 -7.30 3.84
C ASP A 185 1.09 -5.86 3.41
N ILE A 186 0.25 -5.35 2.50
CA ILE A 186 0.37 -4.01 1.91
C ILE A 186 -0.91 -3.23 2.18
N ILE A 187 -0.78 -2.01 2.70
CA ILE A 187 -1.85 -1.03 2.80
C ILE A 187 -1.60 0.07 1.77
N PHE A 188 -2.51 0.24 0.83
CA PHE A 188 -2.52 1.37 -0.10
C PHE A 188 -3.40 2.49 0.44
N ALA A 189 -2.80 3.67 0.64
CA ALA A 189 -3.52 4.89 0.99
C ALA A 189 -4.02 5.59 -0.29
N LEU A 190 -5.33 5.77 -0.38
CA LEU A 190 -6.00 6.30 -1.57
C LEU A 190 -6.26 7.80 -1.43
N ALA A 191 -5.61 8.59 -2.29
CA ALA A 191 -5.88 10.02 -2.41
C ALA A 191 -7.09 10.26 -3.33
N THR A 192 -8.29 10.39 -2.76
CA THR A 192 -9.54 10.53 -3.55
C THR A 192 -10.32 11.82 -3.30
N ALA A 193 -9.80 12.72 -2.47
CA ALA A 193 -10.41 14.02 -2.25
C ALA A 193 -10.54 14.80 -3.57
N GLY A 194 -11.73 15.35 -3.83
CA GLY A 194 -12.03 16.07 -5.08
C GLY A 194 -11.17 17.31 -5.34
N GLY A 195 -10.49 17.83 -4.32
CA GLY A 195 -9.52 18.93 -4.42
C GLY A 195 -8.10 18.50 -4.78
N GLY A 196 -7.84 17.21 -5.04
CA GLY A 196 -6.52 16.67 -5.42
C GLY A 196 -5.57 16.38 -4.25
N ILE A 197 -5.88 16.86 -3.05
CA ILE A 197 -5.12 16.58 -1.81
C ILE A 197 -6.05 15.95 -0.79
N THR A 198 -5.68 14.76 -0.33
CA THR A 198 -6.35 14.05 0.76
C THR A 198 -5.56 14.27 2.03
N THR A 199 -6.11 15.08 2.95
CA THR A 199 -5.51 15.35 4.25
C THR A 199 -6.11 14.46 5.32
N VAL A 200 -5.23 13.83 6.10
CA VAL A 200 -5.57 12.92 7.18
C VAL A 200 -5.12 13.53 8.50
N THR A 201 -6.04 13.61 9.45
CA THR A 201 -5.80 14.20 10.77
C THR A 201 -5.50 13.18 11.87
N GLU A 202 -5.56 11.88 11.57
CA GLU A 202 -5.16 10.83 12.50
C GLU A 202 -3.63 10.63 12.50
N THR A 203 -3.10 10.19 13.63
CA THR A 203 -1.70 9.76 13.77
C THR A 203 -1.60 8.26 13.47
N LEU A 204 -0.53 7.84 12.80
CA LEU A 204 -0.32 6.44 12.44
C LEU A 204 0.54 5.75 13.49
N ASN A 205 -0.01 4.74 14.16
CA ASN A 205 0.77 3.86 15.03
C ASN A 205 0.91 2.49 14.37
N ILE A 206 2.10 2.19 13.85
CA ILE A 206 2.39 1.00 13.07
C ILE A 206 2.99 -0.06 13.99
N THR A 207 2.23 -1.13 14.24
CA THR A 207 2.54 -2.16 15.24
C THR A 207 2.61 -3.57 14.65
N LYS A 208 2.42 -3.73 13.34
CA LYS A 208 2.48 -5.02 12.65
C LYS A 208 3.83 -5.19 11.97
N ASN A 209 4.55 -6.25 12.34
CA ASN A 209 5.83 -6.58 11.70
C ASN A 209 5.62 -6.89 10.21
N ASN A 210 6.60 -6.51 9.39
CA ASN A 210 6.62 -6.73 7.94
C ASN A 210 5.49 -6.03 7.17
N LEU A 211 4.85 -5.01 7.76
CA LEU A 211 3.78 -4.27 7.10
C LEU A 211 4.36 -3.24 6.12
N LYS A 212 3.77 -3.15 4.93
CA LYS A 212 4.09 -2.14 3.93
C LYS A 212 2.96 -1.13 3.83
N ILE A 213 3.28 0.15 3.86
CA ILE A 213 2.31 1.23 3.79
C ILE A 213 2.74 2.15 2.66
N ARG A 214 1.86 2.32 1.66
CA ARG A 214 2.16 3.00 0.40
C ARG A 214 1.19 4.15 0.20
N GLY A 215 1.72 5.36 0.14
CA GLY A 215 0.99 6.58 -0.14
C GLY A 215 1.08 7.01 -1.60
N ALA A 216 0.27 8.01 -1.96
CA ALA A 216 0.19 8.57 -3.30
C ALA A 216 1.09 9.81 -3.49
N GLY A 217 2.16 9.92 -2.72
CA GLY A 217 3.07 11.07 -2.67
C GLY A 217 2.42 12.29 -2.03
N TYR A 218 2.70 13.47 -2.58
CA TYR A 218 2.20 14.76 -2.08
C TYR A 218 0.66 14.85 -2.01
N SER A 219 -0.05 14.10 -2.85
CA SER A 219 -1.52 14.08 -2.88
C SER A 219 -2.16 13.44 -1.63
N PHE A 220 -1.38 12.74 -0.81
CA PHE A 220 -1.82 12.17 0.46
C PHE A 220 -0.99 12.74 1.62
N GLN A 221 -1.63 13.55 2.46
CA GLN A 221 -0.96 14.33 3.51
C GLN A 221 -1.39 13.85 4.90
N LEU A 222 -0.43 13.49 5.74
CA LEU A 222 -0.64 13.22 7.16
C LEU A 222 -0.35 14.50 7.94
N VAL A 223 -1.39 15.13 8.47
CA VAL A 223 -1.30 16.39 9.22
C VAL A 223 -2.25 16.31 10.43
N PRO A 224 -1.78 15.82 11.58
CA PRO A 224 -2.59 15.68 12.77
C PRO A 224 -3.22 17.01 13.21
N ALA A 225 -4.42 16.94 13.80
CA ALA A 225 -5.14 18.15 14.24
C ALA A 225 -4.63 18.74 15.56
N ALA A 226 -3.97 17.93 16.39
CA ALA A 226 -3.51 18.33 17.72
C ALA A 226 -2.07 17.85 17.96
N PRO A 227 -1.26 18.61 18.71
CA PRO A 227 0.09 18.20 19.09
C PRO A 227 0.08 17.17 20.22
N GLY A 228 1.24 16.59 20.53
CA GLY A 228 1.48 15.72 21.68
C GLY A 228 1.88 14.29 21.33
N SER A 229 2.02 13.96 20.05
CA SER A 229 2.50 12.66 19.59
C SER A 229 3.08 12.77 18.18
N PRO A 230 4.03 11.89 17.81
CA PRO A 230 4.54 11.82 16.44
C PRO A 230 3.42 11.56 15.43
N THR A 231 3.52 12.14 14.23
CA THR A 231 2.53 11.91 13.16
C THR A 231 2.52 10.45 12.72
N VAL A 232 3.71 9.84 12.60
CA VAL A 232 3.90 8.43 12.31
C VAL A 232 4.82 7.82 13.34
N ASN A 233 4.36 6.77 14.01
CA ASN A 233 5.14 5.97 14.95
C ASN A 233 5.32 4.55 14.39
N ILE A 234 6.55 4.21 14.01
CA ILE A 234 6.94 2.88 13.52
C ILE A 234 7.48 2.08 14.71
N GLY A 235 6.58 1.36 15.37
CA GLY A 235 6.90 0.53 16.53
C GLY A 235 7.27 -0.92 16.21
N ALA A 236 7.03 -1.35 14.97
CA ALA A 236 7.21 -2.72 14.53
C ALA A 236 8.41 -2.91 13.58
N ASP A 237 8.89 -4.14 13.49
CA ASP A 237 10.08 -4.49 12.71
C ASP A 237 9.76 -4.71 11.23
N ASN A 238 10.74 -4.47 10.37
CA ASN A 238 10.70 -4.68 8.91
C ASN A 238 9.54 -3.92 8.21
N VAL A 239 9.16 -2.76 8.74
CA VAL A 239 8.11 -1.94 8.15
C VAL A 239 8.65 -1.17 6.95
N GLU A 240 7.88 -1.13 5.85
CA GLU A 240 8.10 -0.19 4.75
C GLU A 240 7.08 0.94 4.83
N PHE A 241 7.55 2.18 4.87
CA PHE A 241 6.72 3.38 4.84
C PHE A 241 7.14 4.24 3.66
N SER A 242 6.30 4.36 2.64
CA SER A 242 6.68 5.01 1.39
C SER A 242 5.62 5.93 0.79
N GLY A 243 6.06 7.02 0.17
CA GLY A 243 5.21 7.89 -0.66
C GLY A 243 4.20 8.74 0.11
N PHE A 244 4.58 9.34 1.24
CA PHE A 244 3.69 10.22 2.01
C PHE A 244 4.25 11.64 2.13
N TYR A 245 3.35 12.61 2.18
CA TYR A 245 3.66 13.90 2.78
C TYR A 245 3.31 13.87 4.27
N VAL A 246 4.22 14.29 5.13
CA VAL A 246 4.07 14.23 6.58
C VAL A 246 4.42 15.58 7.21
N ALA A 247 3.50 16.10 8.00
CA ALA A 247 3.72 17.28 8.85
C ALA A 247 3.16 17.00 10.25
N THR A 248 3.53 17.82 11.22
CA THR A 248 2.99 17.75 12.59
C THR A 248 2.01 18.87 12.85
N ALA A 249 1.16 18.71 13.85
CA ALA A 249 0.37 19.82 14.37
C ALA A 249 1.27 20.94 14.88
N SER A 250 0.84 22.19 14.72
CA SER A 250 1.56 23.35 15.24
C SER A 250 1.51 23.43 16.77
N GLY A 251 2.57 23.95 17.40
CA GLY A 251 2.59 24.27 18.84
C GLY A 251 3.08 23.15 19.76
N GLY A 252 3.52 22.01 19.20
CA GLY A 252 4.16 20.91 19.92
C GLY A 252 5.69 20.88 19.76
N THR A 253 6.29 19.74 20.11
CA THR A 253 7.68 19.36 19.81
C THR A 253 7.70 17.97 19.18
N ASP A 254 6.70 17.68 18.36
CA ASP A 254 6.42 16.34 17.86
C ASP A 254 7.30 16.01 16.66
N ASN A 255 7.79 14.79 16.60
CA ASN A 255 8.52 14.31 15.42
C ASN A 255 7.51 13.98 14.30
N ALA A 256 7.87 14.20 13.04
CA ALA A 256 6.99 13.75 11.95
C ALA A 256 6.97 12.22 11.85
N ILE A 257 8.14 11.58 11.86
CA ILE A 257 8.25 10.11 11.90
C ILE A 257 9.17 9.72 13.05
N THR A 258 8.70 8.84 13.93
CA THR A 258 9.53 8.19 14.96
C THR A 258 9.63 6.70 14.68
N VAL A 259 10.84 6.15 14.77
CA VAL A 259 11.13 4.73 14.53
C VAL A 259 11.77 4.11 15.76
N THR A 260 11.11 3.10 16.31
CA THR A 260 11.65 2.25 17.38
C THR A 260 11.79 0.79 16.95
N GLY A 261 11.10 0.36 15.89
CA GLY A 261 11.29 -0.97 15.30
C GLY A 261 12.59 -1.09 14.52
N ASP A 262 13.07 -2.31 14.34
CA ASP A 262 14.26 -2.63 13.58
C ASP A 262 13.98 -2.78 12.08
N SER A 263 15.01 -2.55 11.25
CA SER A 263 15.00 -2.77 9.81
C SER A 263 13.87 -2.02 9.07
N ALA A 264 13.50 -0.83 9.56
CA ALA A 264 12.52 -0.01 8.88
C ALA A 264 13.08 0.51 7.54
N PHE A 265 12.22 0.64 6.54
CA PHE A 265 12.56 1.25 5.26
C PHE A 265 11.62 2.40 4.97
N ILE A 266 12.17 3.61 4.92
CA ILE A 266 11.44 4.85 4.65
C ILE A 266 11.88 5.36 3.29
N GLU A 267 10.94 5.49 2.34
CA GLU A 267 11.26 5.83 0.96
C GLU A 267 10.32 6.89 0.39
N GLY A 268 10.84 7.87 -0.35
CA GLY A 268 10.01 8.78 -1.14
C GLY A 268 9.03 9.61 -0.32
N CYS A 269 9.36 9.88 0.95
CA CYS A 269 8.53 10.68 1.84
C CYS A 269 8.95 12.14 1.80
N TRP A 270 7.97 13.05 1.86
CA TRP A 270 8.18 14.48 2.02
C TRP A 270 7.75 14.90 3.41
N ILE A 271 8.72 15.11 4.29
CA ILE A 271 8.50 15.63 5.63
C ILE A 271 8.71 17.14 5.61
N LYS A 272 7.71 17.90 6.07
CA LYS A 272 7.80 19.36 6.12
C LYS A 272 7.22 19.91 7.42
N SER A 273 7.91 20.91 7.98
CA SER A 273 7.42 21.68 9.13
C SER A 273 7.07 20.81 10.34
N ALA A 274 7.90 19.81 10.63
CA ALA A 274 7.81 19.10 11.90
C ALA A 274 8.17 20.05 13.05
N SER A 275 7.38 20.02 14.12
CA SER A 275 7.59 20.86 15.31
C SER A 275 8.73 20.34 16.20
N GLY A 276 9.09 19.07 16.07
CA GLY A 276 10.31 18.43 16.56
C GLY A 276 11.22 18.04 15.39
N ASN A 277 11.73 16.81 15.38
CA ASN A 277 12.57 16.30 14.30
C ASN A 277 11.74 15.81 13.10
N GLY A 278 12.32 15.85 11.91
CA GLY A 278 11.70 15.28 10.71
C GLY A 278 11.55 13.76 10.83
N ILE A 279 12.68 13.05 10.91
CA ILE A 279 12.73 11.62 11.19
C ILE A 279 13.60 11.38 12.43
N ASP A 280 13.04 10.71 13.43
CA ASP A 280 13.69 10.37 14.68
C ASP A 280 13.85 8.85 14.80
N LEU A 281 15.10 8.38 14.80
CA LEU A 281 15.46 7.00 15.08
C LEU A 281 15.78 6.90 16.58
N ALA A 282 14.77 6.57 17.39
CA ALA A 282 14.88 6.66 18.84
C ALA A 282 15.72 5.52 19.46
N ALA A 283 15.73 4.34 18.83
CA ALA A 283 16.57 3.18 19.19
C ALA A 283 16.39 2.06 18.14
N SER A 284 16.81 2.31 16.90
CA SER A 284 16.54 1.39 15.78
C SER A 284 17.81 0.83 15.14
N THR A 285 17.79 -0.43 14.72
CA THR A 285 18.91 -1.07 14.03
C THR A 285 18.56 -1.42 12.59
N ARG A 286 19.50 -1.24 11.64
CA ARG A 286 19.36 -1.54 10.19
C ARG A 286 18.30 -0.71 9.45
N THR A 287 17.93 0.45 9.97
CA THR A 287 16.96 1.33 9.29
C THR A 287 17.58 1.97 8.05
N GLN A 288 16.79 2.07 6.99
CA GLN A 288 17.18 2.70 5.74
C GLN A 288 16.22 3.82 5.39
N ILE A 289 16.77 4.97 5.02
CA ILE A 289 16.01 6.16 4.62
C ILE A 289 16.53 6.55 3.25
N ASP A 290 15.65 6.53 2.25
CA ASP A 290 16.02 6.72 0.86
C ASP A 290 15.10 7.72 0.16
N THR A 291 15.68 8.59 -0.69
CA THR A 291 14.93 9.52 -1.55
C THR A 291 13.86 10.33 -0.80
N CYS A 292 14.15 10.75 0.44
CA CYS A 292 13.22 11.55 1.24
C CYS A 292 13.59 13.03 1.21
N ALA A 293 12.58 13.91 1.24
CA ALA A 293 12.77 15.35 1.43
C ALA A 293 12.35 15.73 2.84
N ILE A 294 13.26 16.37 3.60
CA ILE A 294 13.05 16.76 4.99
C ILE A 294 13.34 18.25 5.13
N GLU A 295 12.27 19.02 5.30
CA GLU A 295 12.30 20.47 5.15
C GLU A 295 11.71 21.21 6.34
N ASP A 296 12.32 22.34 6.69
CA ASP A 296 11.76 23.35 7.60
C ASP A 296 11.31 22.79 8.95
N CYS A 297 11.98 21.75 9.47
CA CYS A 297 11.69 21.21 10.80
C CYS A 297 12.27 22.14 11.87
N THR A 298 11.55 22.31 12.98
CA THR A 298 12.04 23.13 14.11
C THR A 298 13.20 22.43 14.82
N GLY A 299 13.17 21.10 14.90
CA GLY A 299 14.29 20.26 15.32
C GLY A 299 15.18 19.87 14.13
N ASN A 300 15.86 18.73 14.27
CA ASN A 300 16.76 18.23 13.23
C ASN A 300 15.98 17.61 12.08
N GLY A 301 16.54 17.64 10.86
CA GLY A 301 15.96 16.89 9.74
C GLY A 301 15.92 15.40 10.08
N LEU A 302 17.08 14.86 10.45
CA LEU A 302 17.25 13.49 10.91
C LEU A 302 17.88 13.48 12.30
N ASN A 303 17.33 12.69 13.22
CA ASN A 303 17.92 12.44 14.53
C ASN A 303 18.21 10.95 14.71
N LEU A 304 19.46 10.60 15.00
CA LEU A 304 19.88 9.26 15.40
C LEU A 304 20.12 9.28 16.91
N GLY A 305 19.11 8.82 17.64
CA GLY A 305 19.13 8.67 19.10
C GLY A 305 19.95 7.47 19.55
N ALA A 306 20.19 7.41 20.86
CA ALA A 306 21.01 6.38 21.50
C ALA A 306 20.63 4.94 21.08
N ASN A 307 21.63 4.06 21.00
CA ASN A 307 21.49 2.67 20.56
C ASN A 307 21.02 2.47 19.11
N THR A 308 21.04 3.52 18.28
CA THR A 308 20.74 3.39 16.84
C THR A 308 21.95 2.89 16.07
N SER A 309 21.79 1.83 15.27
CA SER A 309 22.93 1.22 14.59
C SER A 309 22.66 0.74 13.16
N ILE A 310 23.72 0.71 12.33
CA ILE A 310 23.67 0.18 10.96
C ILE A 310 22.63 0.94 10.12
N THR A 311 22.46 2.24 10.36
CA THR A 311 21.51 3.07 9.61
C THR A 311 22.12 3.44 8.27
N LYS A 312 21.32 3.43 7.20
CA LYS A 312 21.73 3.92 5.88
C LYS A 312 20.83 5.05 5.41
N ILE A 313 21.39 6.22 5.13
CA ILE A 313 20.67 7.40 4.66
C ILE A 313 21.18 7.77 3.26
N THR A 314 20.31 7.64 2.25
CA THR A 314 20.69 7.85 0.85
C THR A 314 19.77 8.78 0.08
N GLN A 315 20.35 9.57 -0.83
CA GLN A 315 19.60 10.38 -1.80
C GLN A 315 18.53 11.31 -1.18
N CYS A 316 18.74 11.72 0.07
CA CYS A 316 17.81 12.57 0.80
C CYS A 316 18.16 14.04 0.62
N ILE A 317 17.14 14.88 0.72
CA ILE A 317 17.24 16.34 0.79
C ILE A 317 16.94 16.76 2.22
N MET A 318 17.85 17.49 2.85
CA MET A 318 17.70 17.98 4.22
C MET A 318 17.98 19.49 4.27
N THR A 319 16.95 20.31 4.45
CA THR A 319 17.08 21.77 4.41
C THR A 319 16.17 22.54 5.37
N GLY A 320 16.60 23.72 5.81
CA GLY A 320 15.79 24.58 6.69
C GLY A 320 15.58 24.01 8.10
N ASN A 321 16.35 23.01 8.51
CA ASN A 321 16.23 22.37 9.82
C ASN A 321 17.20 22.99 10.85
N ALA A 322 17.15 22.49 12.10
CA ALA A 322 18.21 22.73 13.10
C ALA A 322 19.55 22.20 12.57
N ASP A 323 19.82 20.90 12.68
CA ASP A 323 20.85 20.22 11.89
C ASP A 323 20.20 19.45 10.73
N GLY A 324 20.93 19.24 9.64
CA GLY A 324 20.47 18.33 8.58
C GLY A 324 20.31 16.91 9.14
N ALA A 325 21.35 16.39 9.76
CA ALA A 325 21.34 15.17 10.55
C ALA A 325 22.13 15.35 11.85
N ASN A 326 21.56 14.91 12.97
CA ASN A 326 22.21 14.87 14.27
C ASN A 326 22.33 13.43 14.76
N LEU A 327 23.55 13.02 15.12
CA LEU A 327 23.84 11.73 15.74
C LEU A 327 24.30 11.99 17.16
N ALA A 328 23.53 11.54 18.15
CA ALA A 328 23.84 11.83 19.54
C ALA A 328 23.47 10.67 20.47
N GLY A 329 24.31 10.47 21.49
CA GLY A 329 24.11 9.47 22.52
C GLY A 329 25.01 8.25 22.39
N ALA A 330 25.09 7.47 23.46
CA ALA A 330 25.87 6.24 23.49
C ALA A 330 25.23 5.15 22.62
N GLY A 331 26.05 4.26 22.09
CA GLY A 331 25.59 3.11 21.31
C GLY A 331 25.15 3.45 19.88
N VAL A 332 25.34 4.70 19.43
CA VAL A 332 25.11 5.06 18.03
C VAL A 332 26.29 4.61 17.19
N THR A 333 26.07 3.67 16.26
CA THR A 333 27.20 2.97 15.62
C THR A 333 26.95 2.49 14.19
N ASP A 334 27.99 2.46 13.37
CA ASP A 334 28.00 1.85 12.02
C ASP A 334 27.01 2.49 11.04
N ASN A 335 26.80 3.80 11.15
CA ASN A 335 25.83 4.54 10.33
C ASN A 335 26.50 5.10 9.06
N ILE A 336 25.75 5.14 7.96
CA ILE A 336 26.27 5.52 6.65
C ILE A 336 25.35 6.55 5.99
N PHE A 337 25.94 7.64 5.50
CA PHE A 337 25.29 8.67 4.68
C PHE A 337 25.89 8.62 3.27
N GLU A 338 25.06 8.55 2.24
CA GLU A 338 25.50 8.58 0.83
C GLU A 338 24.61 9.45 -0.08
N ASN A 339 25.23 10.24 -0.96
CA ASN A 339 24.58 11.02 -2.03
C ASN A 339 23.45 11.96 -1.55
N ASN A 340 23.61 12.62 -0.41
CA ASN A 340 22.58 13.52 0.13
C ASN A 340 22.83 14.98 -0.26
N LEU A 341 21.75 15.76 -0.34
CA LEU A 341 21.78 17.21 -0.51
C LEU A 341 21.37 17.88 0.81
N ILE A 342 22.30 18.54 1.48
CA ILE A 342 22.13 19.04 2.84
C ILE A 342 22.49 20.52 2.91
N TYR A 343 21.49 21.39 3.01
CA TYR A 343 21.73 22.82 2.83
C TYR A 343 20.81 23.74 3.63
N ASN A 344 21.26 24.97 3.88
CA ASN A 344 20.50 26.01 4.58
C ASN A 344 19.94 25.57 5.95
N ASN A 345 20.65 24.71 6.68
CA ASN A 345 20.31 24.37 8.06
C ASN A 345 20.92 25.42 9.00
N SER A 346 20.25 25.66 10.14
CA SER A 346 20.68 26.67 11.13
C SER A 346 21.87 26.20 11.99
N GLY A 347 22.13 24.91 12.01
CA GLY A 347 23.29 24.26 12.62
C GLY A 347 24.21 23.68 11.55
N TYR A 348 24.67 22.45 11.76
CA TYR A 348 25.52 21.70 10.86
C TYR A 348 24.71 20.96 9.79
N GLY A 349 25.35 20.61 8.67
CA GLY A 349 24.79 19.66 7.73
C GLY A 349 24.65 18.27 8.37
N ILE A 350 25.76 17.71 8.85
CA ILE A 350 25.77 16.49 9.67
C ILE A 350 26.57 16.74 10.94
N ASP A 351 25.93 16.58 12.10
CA ASP A 351 26.55 16.66 13.41
C ASP A 351 26.75 15.25 14.00
N VAL A 352 28.01 14.81 14.09
CA VAL A 352 28.40 13.58 14.76
C VAL A 352 28.83 13.91 16.19
N GLY A 353 27.94 13.68 17.15
CA GLY A 353 28.15 13.98 18.55
C GLY A 353 29.08 12.99 19.28
N THR A 354 29.36 13.30 20.54
CA THR A 354 30.18 12.44 21.41
C THR A 354 29.49 11.11 21.71
N GLY A 355 30.25 10.02 21.78
CA GLY A 355 29.72 8.68 22.05
C GLY A 355 29.19 7.95 20.82
N VAL A 356 29.16 8.63 19.67
CA VAL A 356 28.92 8.03 18.36
C VAL A 356 30.20 7.36 17.86
N SER A 357 30.08 6.20 17.21
CA SER A 357 31.23 5.51 16.63
C SER A 357 30.98 5.04 15.20
N ARG A 358 32.04 4.92 14.40
CA ARG A 358 32.02 4.30 13.07
C ARG A 358 30.93 4.85 12.15
N THR A 359 30.83 6.18 12.05
CA THR A 359 29.92 6.82 11.10
C THR A 359 30.65 7.14 9.79
N GLY A 360 30.08 6.74 8.65
CA GLY A 360 30.61 7.03 7.33
C GLY A 360 29.77 8.09 6.61
N VAL A 361 30.33 9.27 6.37
CA VAL A 361 29.77 10.29 5.46
C VAL A 361 30.56 10.21 4.17
N ARG A 362 30.03 9.54 3.15
CA ARG A 362 30.76 9.21 1.92
C ARG A 362 29.88 9.32 0.67
N LEU A 363 30.50 9.39 -0.50
CA LEU A 363 29.89 9.45 -1.83
C LEU A 363 29.00 10.68 -2.05
N ASN A 364 29.51 11.64 -2.83
CA ASN A 364 28.78 12.75 -3.45
C ASN A 364 27.75 13.49 -2.58
N HIS A 365 28.11 13.83 -1.34
CA HIS A 365 27.29 14.77 -0.56
C HIS A 365 27.46 16.19 -1.09
N THR A 366 26.35 16.93 -1.16
CA THR A 366 26.37 18.37 -1.43
C THR A 366 25.97 19.11 -0.17
N PHE A 367 26.93 19.82 0.43
CA PHE A 367 26.71 20.70 1.57
C PHE A 367 26.75 22.16 1.12
N SER A 368 25.78 22.98 1.53
CA SER A 368 25.78 24.41 1.20
C SER A 368 24.97 25.25 2.20
N GLY A 369 25.43 26.45 2.53
CA GLY A 369 24.64 27.40 3.34
C GLY A 369 24.26 26.95 4.75
N ASN A 370 24.84 25.87 5.28
CA ASN A 370 24.64 25.46 6.67
C ASN A 370 25.42 26.43 7.59
N THR A 371 24.76 26.95 8.62
CA THR A 371 25.29 28.09 9.39
C THR A 371 26.48 27.71 10.27
N ALA A 372 26.44 26.56 10.93
CA ALA A 372 27.53 26.11 11.80
C ALA A 372 28.65 25.36 11.05
N GLY A 373 28.35 24.86 9.85
CA GLY A 373 29.31 24.20 8.96
C GLY A 373 28.72 22.98 8.23
N SER A 374 29.49 22.39 7.31
CA SER A 374 29.04 21.20 6.57
C SER A 374 28.93 19.98 7.48
N THR A 375 29.96 19.71 8.27
CA THR A 375 30.00 18.59 9.21
C THR A 375 30.69 18.99 10.52
N ARG A 376 30.27 18.36 11.62
CA ARG A 376 31.01 18.34 12.88
C ARG A 376 31.27 16.90 13.28
N ASP A 377 32.49 16.60 13.73
CA ASP A 377 32.87 15.28 14.20
C ASP A 377 33.47 15.32 15.61
N LEU A 378 32.71 14.79 16.56
CA LEU A 378 33.10 14.51 17.94
C LEU A 378 33.03 13.01 18.24
N GLY A 379 32.83 12.18 17.21
CA GLY A 379 32.69 10.73 17.29
C GLY A 379 34.04 10.02 17.30
N THR A 380 34.00 8.69 17.27
CA THR A 380 35.19 7.83 17.22
C THR A 380 35.16 6.91 16.00
N GLY A 381 36.24 6.91 15.21
CA GLY A 381 36.28 6.12 13.98
C GLY A 381 35.28 6.59 12.91
N THR A 382 34.89 7.87 12.96
CA THR A 382 34.12 8.51 11.90
C THR A 382 34.99 8.63 10.65
N PHE A 383 34.41 8.32 9.49
CA PHE A 383 34.99 8.57 8.18
C PHE A 383 34.14 9.62 7.48
N ILE A 384 34.71 10.79 7.20
CA ILE A 384 34.06 11.83 6.39
C ILE A 384 34.90 11.95 5.13
N GLU A 385 34.32 11.60 3.99
CA GLU A 385 34.95 11.80 2.69
C GLU A 385 35.08 13.29 2.46
N THR A 386 36.32 13.75 2.34
CA THR A 386 36.61 15.11 1.89
C THR A 386 36.07 15.24 0.46
N PRO A 387 35.19 16.22 0.17
CA PRO A 387 34.71 16.44 -1.19
C PRO A 387 35.88 16.48 -2.17
N ALA A 388 35.72 15.87 -3.35
CA ALA A 388 36.69 15.96 -4.43
C ALA A 388 36.79 17.42 -4.91
N GLY A 389 37.66 18.17 -4.24
CA GLY A 389 37.69 19.64 -4.24
C GLY A 389 38.04 20.10 -2.83
N GLY A 390 39.24 19.70 -2.35
CA GLY A 390 39.71 19.85 -0.98
C GLY A 390 39.63 21.29 -0.42
N ALA A 391 40.07 21.45 0.84
CA ALA A 391 40.14 22.75 1.51
C ALA A 391 40.54 23.86 0.52
N SER A 392 39.81 24.96 0.53
CA SER A 392 40.08 26.05 -0.41
C SER A 392 41.55 26.44 -0.30
N ALA A 393 42.15 26.95 -1.38
CA ALA A 393 43.55 27.38 -1.34
C ALA A 393 43.84 28.32 -0.16
N THR A 394 42.84 29.11 0.26
CA THR A 394 42.89 29.97 1.44
C THR A 394 42.91 29.17 2.76
N GLU A 395 42.03 28.18 2.92
CA GLU A 395 41.99 27.33 4.13
C GLU A 395 43.23 26.44 4.25
N ILE A 396 43.74 25.91 3.13
CA ILE A 396 45.03 25.21 3.09
C ILE A 396 46.16 26.17 3.45
N ALA A 397 46.16 27.38 2.87
CA ALA A 397 47.20 28.36 3.16
C ALA A 397 47.21 28.76 4.64
N ASP A 398 46.05 29.07 5.24
CA ASP A 398 45.96 29.42 6.66
C ASP A 398 46.41 28.26 7.56
N ALA A 399 45.92 27.03 7.31
CA ALA A 399 46.32 25.87 8.07
C ALA A 399 47.83 25.57 7.96
N VAL A 400 48.41 25.70 6.77
CA VAL A 400 49.86 25.54 6.54
C VAL A 400 50.66 26.65 7.23
N TRP A 401 50.18 27.91 7.17
CA TRP A 401 50.86 29.03 7.79
C TRP A 401 50.86 28.96 9.31
N ASP A 402 49.75 28.54 9.90
CA ASP A 402 49.61 28.39 11.35
C ASP A 402 50.41 27.20 11.89
N GLU A 403 50.46 26.08 11.16
CA GLU A 403 51.28 24.92 11.52
C GLU A 403 52.80 25.24 11.48
N VAL A 404 53.27 25.90 10.42
CA VAL A 404 54.70 26.27 10.26
C VAL A 404 55.18 27.21 11.36
N ILE A 405 54.28 27.99 11.99
CA ILE A 405 54.64 28.95 13.05
C ILE A 405 54.55 28.31 14.44
N ALA A 406 53.58 27.42 14.69
CA ALA A 406 53.30 26.87 16.02
C ALA A 406 54.46 26.05 16.62
N GLY A 407 55.19 25.28 15.79
CA GLY A 407 56.30 24.42 16.23
C GLY A 407 57.71 25.03 16.14
N HIS A 408 57.88 26.10 15.36
CA HIS A 408 59.19 26.69 15.05
C HIS A 408 59.42 28.00 15.80
N THR A 409 59.25 28.00 17.13
CA THR A 409 59.39 29.20 17.97
C THR A 409 60.80 29.48 18.47
N ALA A 410 61.72 28.52 18.32
CA ALA A 410 63.12 28.65 18.74
C ALA A 410 63.92 29.63 17.86
N ILE A 411 64.94 30.26 18.45
CA ILE A 411 65.83 31.18 17.74
C ILE A 411 66.57 30.44 16.61
N GLY A 412 66.57 31.01 15.41
CA GLY A 412 67.25 30.45 14.24
C GLY A 412 66.39 29.53 13.36
N THR A 413 65.15 29.23 13.75
CA THR A 413 64.21 28.50 12.89
C THR A 413 63.56 29.43 11.88
N THR A 414 63.09 28.85 10.76
CA THR A 414 62.35 29.58 9.73
C THR A 414 61.06 30.21 10.28
N GLY A 415 60.28 29.49 11.11
CA GLY A 415 59.03 30.02 11.69
C GLY A 415 59.24 31.22 12.62
N ARG A 416 60.34 31.26 13.40
CA ARG A 416 60.67 32.41 14.25
C ARG A 416 61.03 33.65 13.41
N ASN A 417 61.80 33.45 12.35
CA ASN A 417 62.21 34.54 11.45
C ASN A 417 61.02 35.17 10.72
N LEU A 418 60.04 34.37 10.28
CA LEU A 418 58.84 34.92 9.62
C LEU A 418 57.91 35.65 10.60
N LYS A 419 57.76 35.15 11.83
CA LYS A 419 57.03 35.86 12.89
C LYS A 419 57.68 37.22 13.21
N ASP A 420 59.01 37.25 13.35
CA ASP A 420 59.75 38.48 13.61
C ASP A 420 59.69 39.45 12.42
N ALA A 421 59.67 38.94 11.18
CA ALA A 421 59.48 39.75 9.97
C ALA A 421 58.08 40.40 9.92
N LYS A 422 57.02 39.66 10.25
CA LYS A 422 55.64 40.20 10.35
C LYS A 422 55.56 41.31 11.38
N ILE A 423 56.10 41.07 12.59
CA ILE A 423 56.11 42.07 13.68
C ILE A 423 56.86 43.34 13.26
N LYS A 424 58.05 43.20 12.65
CA LYS A 424 58.84 44.34 12.16
C LYS A 424 58.09 45.13 11.08
N ALA A 425 57.44 44.45 10.14
CA ALA A 425 56.64 45.09 9.10
C ALA A 425 55.44 45.87 9.69
N THR A 426 54.74 45.30 10.67
CA THR A 426 53.63 45.98 11.36
C THR A 426 54.11 47.21 12.14
N ILE A 427 55.22 47.11 12.87
CA ILE A 427 55.79 48.25 13.61
C ILE A 427 56.24 49.35 12.64
N ALA A 428 56.86 48.99 11.52
CA ALA A 428 57.28 49.95 10.50
C ALA A 428 56.10 50.66 9.82
N SER A 429 54.93 50.03 9.74
CA SER A 429 53.71 50.65 9.18
C SER A 429 52.98 51.60 10.15
N LEU A 430 53.37 51.63 11.42
CA LEU A 430 52.80 52.50 12.46
C LEU A 430 53.64 53.77 12.68
N GLN A 431 54.75 53.93 11.95
CA GLN A 431 55.54 55.14 11.84
C GLN A 431 55.23 55.82 10.51
#